data_AF-A0A8X6R073-F1
#
_entry.id   AF-A0A8X6R073-F1
#
_cell.length_a   1.000
_cell.length_b   1.000
_cell.length_c   1.000
_cell.angle_alpha   90.00
_cell.angle_beta   90.00
_cell.angle_gamma   90.00
#
_symmetry.space_group_name_H-M   'P 1'
#
loop_
_entity.id
_entity.type
_entity.pdbx_description
1 polymer ?
#
loop_
_entity_poly.entity_id
_entity_poly.type
_entity_poly.pdbx_seq_one_letter_code
_entity_poly.pdbx_strand_id
1 'polypeptide(L)'
;MAQAKFDFRGWEFTVEAISLKDAKPTPVLGLLWDKSEVVLFCDNSFVETPPDTITRLVILSYVNRVFDPIGYTCPVSLQPKILLQESWRTKVSWDSEVSTDMKKTFLKWIEDIKMLHLVKIPRKFLIGDVPSVSFHVFCDASGISYAAAVFIRCQSAHETSIQLLAAKSRIAH
;
A
#
# COMPACT_ATOMS: atom_id res chain seq x y z
N MET A 1 -29.62 -4.52 -35.09
CA MET A 1 -28.99 -3.78 -33.98
C MET A 1 -27.76 -4.56 -33.55
N ALA A 2 -26.57 -3.97 -33.63
CA ALA A 2 -25.32 -4.67 -33.41
C ALA A 2 -25.22 -5.14 -31.94
N GLN A 3 -25.06 -6.45 -31.77
CA GLN A 3 -24.77 -7.08 -30.49
C GLN A 3 -23.34 -6.72 -30.12
N ALA A 4 -23.17 -5.73 -29.23
CA ALA A 4 -21.87 -5.33 -28.72
C ALA A 4 -21.25 -6.53 -27.95
N LYS A 5 -20.39 -7.28 -28.64
CA LYS A 5 -19.56 -8.33 -28.04
C LYS A 5 -18.45 -7.66 -27.23
N PHE A 6 -18.79 -7.20 -26.03
CA PHE A 6 -17.78 -6.94 -25.01
C PHE A 6 -17.33 -8.31 -24.48
N ASP A 7 -16.17 -8.76 -24.94
CA ASP A 7 -15.50 -9.95 -24.41
C ASP A 7 -15.00 -9.58 -23.00
N PHE A 8 -15.81 -9.83 -21.97
CA PHE A 8 -15.49 -9.57 -20.57
C PHE A 8 -14.38 -10.53 -20.10
N ARG A 9 -13.15 -10.28 -20.51
CA ARG A 9 -11.97 -11.00 -20.05
C ARG A 9 -11.67 -10.61 -18.59
N GLY A 10 -11.75 -11.58 -17.68
CA GLY A 10 -11.04 -11.52 -16.40
C GLY A 10 -11.83 -11.06 -15.18
N TRP A 11 -13.16 -11.21 -15.14
CA TRP A 11 -13.89 -11.07 -13.88
C TRP A 11 -13.61 -12.27 -12.98
N GLU A 12 -12.83 -12.04 -11.93
CA GLU A 12 -12.64 -13.00 -10.86
C GLU A 12 -13.49 -12.60 -9.65
N PHE A 13 -14.25 -13.55 -9.11
CA PHE A 13 -15.13 -13.38 -7.98
C PHE A 13 -15.00 -14.57 -7.04
N THR A 14 -15.34 -14.39 -5.77
CA THR A 14 -15.36 -15.48 -4.78
C THR A 14 -16.58 -16.35 -5.05
N VAL A 15 -16.40 -17.55 -5.62
CA VAL A 15 -17.46 -18.56 -5.82
C VAL A 15 -17.21 -19.75 -4.90
N GLU A 16 -18.28 -20.30 -4.32
CA GLU A 16 -18.24 -21.50 -3.46
C GLU A 16 -17.78 -22.81 -4.16
N ALA A 17 -17.45 -22.77 -5.46
CA ALA A 17 -17.25 -23.97 -6.29
C ALA A 17 -15.85 -24.13 -6.92
N ILE A 18 -14.85 -23.35 -6.52
CA ILE A 18 -13.45 -23.55 -6.92
C ILE A 18 -12.66 -23.90 -5.66
N SER A 19 -11.71 -24.85 -5.73
CA SER A 19 -10.74 -25.07 -4.65
C SER A 19 -9.93 -23.79 -4.45
N LEU A 20 -10.45 -22.86 -3.63
CA LEU A 20 -9.84 -21.55 -3.37
C LEU A 20 -8.46 -21.69 -2.74
N LYS A 21 -8.12 -22.87 -2.20
CA LYS A 21 -6.83 -23.19 -1.58
C LYS A 21 -5.67 -23.21 -2.59
N ASP A 22 -5.94 -23.45 -3.87
CA ASP A 22 -4.91 -23.51 -4.93
C ASP A 22 -4.95 -22.28 -5.87
N ALA A 23 -5.82 -21.31 -5.58
CA ALA A 23 -5.98 -20.14 -6.42
C ALA A 23 -4.83 -19.15 -6.21
N LYS A 24 -4.10 -18.84 -7.29
CA LYS A 24 -3.05 -17.81 -7.26
C LYS A 24 -3.64 -16.45 -6.86
N PRO A 25 -2.89 -15.63 -6.08
CA PRO A 25 -3.29 -14.28 -5.76
C PRO A 25 -3.52 -13.43 -7.02
N THR A 26 -4.51 -12.54 -6.96
CA THR A 26 -4.91 -11.71 -8.11
C THR A 26 -4.49 -10.27 -7.88
N PRO A 27 -3.80 -9.61 -8.83
CA PRO A 27 -3.45 -8.19 -8.67
C PRO A 27 -4.69 -7.30 -8.72
N VAL A 28 -4.82 -6.40 -7.74
CA VAL A 28 -5.91 -5.43 -7.60
C VAL A 28 -5.32 -4.11 -7.11
N LEU A 29 -5.33 -3.07 -7.96
CA LEU A 29 -4.92 -1.70 -7.61
C LEU A 29 -3.52 -1.59 -6.95
N GLY A 30 -2.56 -2.41 -7.38
CA GLY A 30 -1.20 -2.44 -6.83
C GLY A 30 -1.01 -3.34 -5.60
N LEU A 31 -2.07 -4.01 -5.15
CA LEU A 31 -2.03 -5.03 -4.11
C LEU A 31 -2.33 -6.42 -4.71
N LEU A 32 -2.06 -7.47 -3.95
CA LEU A 32 -2.45 -8.84 -4.27
C LEU A 32 -3.67 -9.24 -3.43
N TRP A 33 -4.62 -9.92 -4.06
CA TRP A 33 -5.83 -10.43 -3.42
C TRP A 33 -5.75 -11.94 -3.24
N ASP A 34 -5.73 -12.37 -1.98
CA ASP A 34 -5.97 -13.76 -1.60
C ASP A 34 -7.48 -14.02 -1.52
N LYS A 35 -7.97 -14.86 -2.42
CA LYS A 35 -9.39 -15.22 -2.51
C LYS A 35 -9.82 -16.24 -1.45
N SER A 36 -8.88 -17.00 -0.90
CA SER A 36 -9.13 -18.03 0.12
C SER A 36 -9.39 -17.42 1.50
N GLU A 37 -8.57 -16.44 1.88
CA GLU A 37 -8.69 -15.72 3.15
C GLU A 37 -9.48 -14.41 3.01
N VAL A 38 -9.76 -13.97 1.77
CA VAL A 38 -10.47 -12.71 1.47
C VAL A 38 -9.71 -11.49 2.01
N VAL A 39 -8.38 -11.50 1.83
CA VAL A 39 -7.47 -10.44 2.27
C VAL A 39 -6.68 -9.84 1.11
N LEU A 40 -6.35 -8.55 1.22
CA LEU A 40 -5.37 -7.87 0.38
C LEU A 40 -4.02 -7.84 1.09
N PHE A 41 -2.93 -7.93 0.35
CA PHE A 41 -1.57 -7.81 0.86
C PHE A 41 -0.66 -7.20 -0.20
N CYS A 42 0.53 -6.73 0.20
CA CYS A 42 1.48 -6.09 -0.71
C CYS A 42 2.43 -7.10 -1.37
N ASP A 43 2.74 -6.90 -2.65
CA ASP A 43 3.87 -7.57 -3.30
C ASP A 43 5.14 -6.75 -3.07
N ASN A 44 6.09 -7.33 -2.33
CA ASN A 44 7.38 -6.69 -2.03
C ASN A 44 8.55 -7.41 -2.70
N SER A 45 8.31 -8.30 -3.66
CA SER A 45 9.38 -9.05 -4.36
C SER A 45 10.43 -8.12 -5.00
N PHE A 46 10.03 -6.89 -5.36
CA PHE A 46 10.92 -5.89 -5.95
C PHE A 46 12.03 -5.36 -5.01
N VAL A 47 12.00 -5.69 -3.71
CA VAL A 47 13.03 -5.29 -2.73
C VAL A 47 13.92 -6.45 -2.24
N GLU A 48 13.79 -7.65 -2.82
CA GLU A 48 14.60 -8.81 -2.44
C GLU A 48 16.09 -8.62 -2.76
N THR A 49 16.39 -7.94 -3.87
CA THR A 49 17.75 -7.63 -4.31
C THR A 49 17.99 -6.12 -4.28
N PRO A 50 18.54 -5.58 -3.17
CA PRO A 50 18.87 -4.16 -3.10
C PRO A 50 19.95 -3.82 -4.15
N PRO A 51 19.91 -2.61 -4.73
CA PRO A 51 20.87 -2.20 -5.74
C PRO A 51 22.23 -1.86 -5.10
N ASP A 52 23.32 -2.19 -5.80
CA ASP A 52 24.69 -1.94 -5.33
C ASP A 52 25.00 -0.44 -5.16
N THR A 53 24.54 0.35 -6.15
CA THR A 53 24.67 1.81 -6.18
C THR A 53 23.29 2.44 -6.04
N ILE A 54 23.16 3.35 -5.06
CA ILE A 54 21.90 4.05 -4.81
C ILE A 54 22.03 5.48 -5.35
N THR A 55 21.36 5.74 -6.46
CA THR A 55 21.25 7.07 -7.08
C THR A 55 19.88 7.68 -6.81
N ARG A 56 19.71 8.96 -7.15
CA ARG A 56 18.40 9.62 -7.06
C ARG A 56 17.34 8.92 -7.93
N LEU A 57 17.73 8.44 -9.11
CA LEU A 57 16.83 7.68 -10.00
C LEU A 57 16.41 6.35 -9.39
N VAL A 58 17.32 5.67 -8.69
CA VAL A 58 16.99 4.44 -7.96
C VAL A 58 15.93 4.72 -6.89
N ILE A 59 16.14 5.73 -6.06
CA ILE A 59 15.16 6.10 -5.01
C ILE A 59 13.80 6.43 -5.66
N LEU A 60 13.78 7.26 -6.71
CA LEU A 60 12.56 7.60 -7.44
C LEU A 60 11.84 6.37 -7.98
N SER A 61 12.57 5.43 -8.58
CA SER A 61 12.01 4.19 -9.12
C SER A 61 11.33 3.37 -8.03
N TYR A 62 11.99 3.18 -6.89
CA TYR A 62 11.44 2.43 -5.76
C TYR A 62 10.22 3.12 -5.13
N VAL A 63 10.24 4.45 -4.99
CA VAL A 63 9.08 5.22 -4.49
C VAL A 63 7.84 4.99 -5.36
N ASN A 64 8.00 4.94 -6.69
CA ASN A 64 6.89 4.79 -7.63
C ASN A 64 6.45 3.33 -7.83
N ARG A 65 7.25 2.34 -7.42
CA ARG A 65 6.85 0.92 -7.44
C ARG A 65 5.78 0.60 -6.41
N VAL A 66 5.76 1.32 -5.28
CA VAL A 66 4.70 1.19 -4.27
C VAL A 66 3.48 1.98 -4.73
N PHE A 67 2.63 1.32 -5.52
CA PHE A 67 1.36 1.89 -5.97
C PHE A 67 0.23 1.49 -5.03
N ASP A 68 -0.32 2.46 -4.32
CA ASP A 68 -1.40 2.24 -3.37
C ASP A 68 -2.37 3.43 -3.36
N PRO A 69 -3.47 3.34 -4.12
CA PRO A 69 -4.44 4.42 -4.23
C PRO A 69 -5.32 4.58 -3.00
N ILE A 70 -5.40 3.57 -2.12
CA ILE A 70 -6.26 3.57 -0.92
C ILE A 70 -5.47 4.01 0.32
N GLY A 71 -4.16 3.73 0.35
CA GLY A 71 -3.22 4.20 1.36
C GLY A 71 -2.94 3.22 2.50
N TYR A 72 -3.18 1.92 2.33
CA TYR A 72 -2.76 0.90 3.30
C TYR A 72 -1.25 0.89 3.60
N THR A 73 -0.44 1.24 2.61
CA THR A 73 1.02 1.37 2.66
C THR A 73 1.49 2.79 3.01
N CYS A 74 0.56 3.70 3.31
CA CYS A 74 0.84 5.10 3.63
C CYS A 74 1.97 5.26 4.68
N PRO A 75 2.04 4.50 5.79
CA PRO A 75 3.08 4.66 6.80
C PRO A 75 4.50 4.41 6.26
N VAL A 76 4.67 3.41 5.41
CA VAL A 76 5.98 3.01 4.87
C VAL A 76 6.33 3.74 3.58
N SER A 77 5.34 4.23 2.83
CA SER A 77 5.57 4.98 1.59
C SER A 77 6.03 6.42 1.82
N LEU A 78 5.91 6.94 3.04
CA LEU A 78 6.26 8.33 3.36
C LEU A 78 7.77 8.56 3.44
N GLN A 79 8.50 7.71 4.17
CA GLN A 79 9.96 7.81 4.34
C GLN A 79 10.75 7.92 3.02
N PRO A 80 10.52 7.07 2.00
CA PRO A 80 11.28 7.14 0.75
C PRO A 80 10.90 8.38 -0.08
N LYS A 81 9.68 8.91 0.07
CA LYS A 81 9.28 10.18 -0.53
C LYS A 81 10.02 11.35 0.12
N ILE A 82 10.16 11.35 1.45
CA ILE A 82 10.96 12.36 2.18
C ILE A 82 12.41 12.30 1.69
N LEU A 83 13.02 11.10 1.64
CA LEU A 83 14.37 10.92 1.11
C LEU A 83 14.52 11.43 -0.33
N LEU A 84 13.54 11.18 -1.18
CA LEU A 84 13.53 11.70 -2.55
C LEU A 84 13.52 13.23 -2.56
N GLN A 85 12.69 13.88 -1.72
CA GLN A 85 12.66 15.34 -1.60
C GLN A 85 13.99 15.90 -1.07
N GLU A 86 14.57 15.27 -0.04
CA GLU A 86 15.88 15.65 0.49
C GLU A 86 16.98 15.53 -0.56
N SER A 87 16.94 14.46 -1.36
CA SER A 87 17.90 14.26 -2.44
C SER A 87 17.87 15.40 -3.45
N TRP A 88 16.71 16.02 -3.70
CA TRP A 88 16.58 17.16 -4.62
C TRP A 88 17.22 18.44 -4.11
N ARG A 89 17.37 18.58 -2.78
CA ARG A 89 18.06 19.72 -2.16
C ARG A 89 19.58 19.63 -2.33
N THR A 90 20.09 18.45 -2.68
CA THR A 90 21.52 18.27 -2.96
C THR A 90 21.88 18.71 -4.38
N LYS A 91 23.05 19.34 -4.55
CA LYS A 91 23.60 19.77 -5.86
C LYS A 91 24.23 18.61 -6.65
N VAL A 92 23.84 17.38 -6.35
CA VAL A 92 24.40 16.15 -6.93
C VAL A 92 23.60 15.77 -8.19
N SER A 93 24.28 15.20 -9.19
CA SER A 93 23.64 14.71 -10.42
C SER A 93 22.67 13.55 -10.13
N TRP A 94 21.70 13.34 -11.02
CA TRP A 94 20.71 12.27 -10.90
C TRP A 94 21.33 10.86 -10.93
N ASP A 95 22.45 10.71 -11.64
CA ASP A 95 23.16 9.44 -11.83
C ASP A 95 24.29 9.23 -10.81
N SER A 96 24.60 10.25 -10.02
CA SER A 96 25.61 10.15 -8.97
C SER A 96 25.05 9.43 -7.74
N GLU A 97 25.92 8.71 -7.04
CA GLU A 97 25.56 8.05 -5.79
C GLU A 97 25.16 9.09 -4.73
N VAL A 98 24.11 8.78 -3.96
CA VAL A 98 23.67 9.63 -2.85
C VAL A 98 24.66 9.57 -1.69
N SER A 99 24.55 10.51 -0.74
CA SER A 99 25.37 10.50 0.46
C SER A 99 25.21 9.20 1.26
N THR A 100 26.24 8.85 2.03
CA THR A 100 26.24 7.64 2.88
C THR A 100 25.04 7.60 3.83
N ASP A 101 24.62 8.75 4.37
CA ASP A 101 23.46 8.85 5.27
C ASP A 101 22.13 8.57 4.55
N MET A 102 21.95 9.11 3.34
CA MET A 102 20.78 8.82 2.51
C MET A 102 20.75 7.34 2.11
N LYS A 103 21.91 6.79 1.71
CA LYS A 103 22.06 5.37 1.36
C LYS A 103 21.65 4.48 2.53
N LYS A 104 22.15 4.77 3.74
CA LYS A 104 21.81 4.02 4.97
C LYS A 104 20.31 4.08 5.28
N THR A 105 19.70 5.26 5.15
CA THR A 105 18.27 5.44 5.44
C THR A 105 17.40 4.71 4.42
N PHE A 106 17.78 4.74 3.14
CA PHE A 106 17.08 4.02 2.07
C PHE A 106 17.20 2.51 2.22
N LEU A 107 18.38 1.98 2.57
CA LEU A 107 18.57 0.55 2.84
C LEU A 107 17.77 0.09 4.07
N LYS A 108 17.70 0.92 5.13
CA LYS A 108 16.82 0.64 6.26
C LYS A 108 15.35 0.55 5.83
N TRP A 109 14.90 1.48 5.00
CA TRP A 109 13.54 1.44 4.44
C TRP A 109 13.29 0.18 3.59
N ILE A 110 14.28 -0.30 2.82
CA ILE A 110 14.19 -1.58 2.11
C ILE A 110 13.97 -2.75 3.07
N GLU A 111 14.59 -2.77 4.25
CA GLU A 111 14.32 -3.80 5.24
C GLU A 111 12.92 -3.63 5.87
N ASP A 112 12.53 -2.40 6.18
CA ASP A 112 11.22 -2.13 6.80
C ASP A 112 10.06 -2.50 5.85
N ILE A 113 10.18 -2.21 4.54
CA ILE A 113 9.12 -2.50 3.57
C ILE A 113 8.93 -3.99 3.34
N LYS A 114 9.97 -4.83 3.53
CA LYS A 114 9.82 -6.29 3.46
C LYS A 114 8.73 -6.75 4.41
N MET A 115 8.61 -6.15 5.60
CA MET A 115 7.61 -6.51 6.61
C MET A 115 6.16 -6.29 6.18
N LEU A 116 5.88 -5.53 5.11
CA LEU A 116 4.51 -5.34 4.60
C LEU A 116 3.84 -6.66 4.17
N HIS A 117 4.60 -7.71 3.84
CA HIS A 117 4.01 -9.01 3.47
C HIS A 117 3.24 -9.65 4.65
N LEU A 118 3.53 -9.24 5.89
CA LEU A 118 2.82 -9.69 7.09
C LEU A 118 1.50 -8.94 7.29
N VAL A 119 1.30 -7.80 6.62
CA VAL A 119 0.10 -6.99 6.74
C VAL A 119 -0.98 -7.55 5.83
N LYS A 120 -1.94 -8.26 6.44
CA LYS A 120 -3.15 -8.74 5.76
C LYS A 120 -4.29 -7.76 6.02
N ILE A 121 -4.87 -7.24 4.94
CA ILE A 121 -5.95 -6.26 4.97
C ILE A 121 -7.26 -6.98 4.65
N PRO A 122 -8.21 -7.11 5.59
CA PRO A 122 -9.52 -7.67 5.29
C PRO A 122 -10.21 -6.86 4.19
N ARG A 123 -10.65 -7.50 3.10
CA ARG A 123 -11.38 -6.80 2.03
C ARG A 123 -12.83 -6.48 2.42
N LYS A 124 -13.39 -7.25 3.36
CA LYS A 124 -14.77 -7.14 3.82
C LYS A 124 -14.85 -6.28 5.08
N PHE A 125 -15.51 -5.12 4.96
CA PHE A 125 -15.68 -4.17 6.06
C PHE A 125 -16.89 -4.46 6.96
N LEU A 126 -17.96 -5.05 6.41
CA LEU A 126 -19.23 -5.28 7.10
C LEU A 126 -19.45 -6.78 7.31
N ILE A 127 -19.73 -7.19 8.54
CA ILE A 127 -20.11 -8.56 8.89
C ILE A 127 -21.54 -8.53 9.42
N GLY A 128 -22.47 -9.16 8.69
CA GLY A 128 -23.88 -9.30 9.10
C GLY A 128 -24.68 -7.99 9.07
N ASP A 129 -25.81 -8.00 9.78
CA ASP A 129 -26.57 -6.78 10.04
C ASP A 129 -25.82 -5.92 11.06
N VAL A 130 -25.30 -4.78 10.59
CA VAL A 130 -24.56 -3.82 11.40
C VAL A 130 -25.49 -2.67 11.78
N PRO A 131 -26.12 -2.68 12.96
CA PRO A 131 -27.06 -1.64 13.40
C PRO A 131 -26.42 -0.25 13.54
N SER A 132 -25.09 -0.16 13.69
CA SER A 132 -24.39 1.12 13.82
C SER A 132 -23.04 1.13 13.11
N VAL A 133 -22.86 2.08 12.20
CA VAL A 133 -21.60 2.34 11.48
C VAL A 133 -21.14 3.77 11.77
N SER A 134 -19.86 3.94 12.05
CA SER A 134 -19.22 5.23 12.31
C SER A 134 -17.85 5.31 11.65
N PHE A 135 -17.44 6.50 11.24
CA PHE A 135 -16.11 6.76 10.69
C PHE A 135 -15.30 7.57 11.70
N HIS A 136 -14.08 7.09 11.98
CA HIS A 136 -13.12 7.77 12.84
C HIS A 136 -11.96 8.26 11.99
N VAL A 137 -11.80 9.58 11.92
CA VAL A 137 -10.73 10.22 11.15
C VAL A 137 -9.67 10.71 12.11
N PHE A 138 -8.44 10.24 11.90
CA PHE A 138 -7.25 10.70 12.60
C PHE A 138 -6.41 11.49 11.61
N CYS A 139 -5.94 12.66 12.04
CA CYS A 139 -5.05 13.50 11.25
C CYS A 139 -3.85 13.88 12.11
N ASP A 140 -2.66 13.85 11.52
CA ASP A 140 -1.43 14.32 12.15
C ASP A 140 -0.61 15.12 11.14
N ALA A 141 0.11 16.13 11.63
CA ALA A 141 0.90 17.02 10.82
C ALA A 141 2.17 17.47 11.55
N SER A 142 3.27 17.48 10.81
CA SER A 142 4.55 18.02 11.22
C SER A 142 5.07 18.99 10.17
N GLY A 143 6.18 19.67 10.45
CA GLY A 143 6.87 20.49 9.45
C GLY A 143 7.42 19.71 8.26
N ILE A 144 7.44 18.37 8.31
CA ILE A 144 7.96 17.51 7.26
C ILE A 144 6.83 16.94 6.39
N SER A 145 5.70 16.58 7.00
CA SER A 145 4.61 15.90 6.31
C SER A 145 3.31 15.98 7.10
N TYR A 146 2.20 15.71 6.42
CA TYR A 146 0.89 15.53 7.04
C TYR A 146 0.24 14.25 6.53
N ALA A 147 -0.54 13.62 7.40
CA ALA A 147 -1.23 12.38 7.10
C ALA A 147 -2.63 12.35 7.71
N ALA A 148 -3.53 11.63 7.06
CA ALA A 148 -4.84 11.31 7.57
C ALA A 148 -5.14 9.82 7.38
N ALA A 149 -5.80 9.22 8.37
CA ALA A 149 -6.26 7.84 8.34
C ALA A 149 -7.74 7.80 8.73
N VAL A 150 -8.55 7.11 7.94
CA VAL A 150 -9.97 6.91 8.16
C VAL A 150 -10.19 5.47 8.54
N PHE A 151 -10.73 5.24 9.73
CA PHE A 151 -11.16 3.93 10.19
C PHE A 151 -12.67 3.83 10.11
N ILE A 152 -13.17 2.70 9.64
CA ILE A 152 -14.58 2.34 9.77
C ILE A 152 -14.73 1.51 11.04
N ARG A 153 -15.69 1.91 11.87
CA ARG A 153 -16.12 1.18 13.07
C ARG A 153 -17.53 0.67 12.86
N CYS A 154 -17.70 -0.64 12.92
CA CYS A 154 -18.95 -1.35 12.75
C CYS A 154 -19.31 -2.01 14.09
N GLN A 155 -20.49 -1.70 14.62
CA GLN A 155 -20.97 -2.25 15.87
C GLN A 155 -22.24 -3.06 15.65
N SER A 156 -22.20 -4.32 16.03
CA SER A 156 -23.34 -5.23 16.15
C SER A 156 -23.74 -5.42 17.62
N ALA A 157 -24.80 -6.19 17.85
CA ALA A 157 -25.24 -6.53 19.21
C ALA A 157 -24.19 -7.37 19.98
N HIS A 158 -23.28 -8.04 19.28
CA HIS A 158 -22.34 -9.01 19.86
C HIS A 158 -20.87 -8.64 19.64
N GLU A 159 -20.56 -7.81 18.63
CA GLU A 159 -19.19 -7.54 18.21
C GLU A 159 -19.00 -6.08 17.78
N THR A 160 -17.80 -5.55 18.00
CA THR A 160 -17.35 -4.29 17.38
C THR A 160 -16.10 -4.59 16.56
N SER A 161 -16.14 -4.27 15.27
CA SER A 161 -14.97 -4.35 14.39
C SER A 161 -14.52 -2.96 13.99
N ILE A 162 -13.19 -2.78 13.89
CA ILE A 162 -12.56 -1.54 13.45
C ILE A 162 -11.54 -1.91 12.39
N GLN A 163 -11.60 -1.26 11.23
CA GLN A 163 -10.69 -1.51 10.12
C GLN A 163 -10.25 -0.19 9.48
N LEU A 164 -9.01 -0.14 8.99
CA LEU A 164 -8.56 0.98 8.18
C LEU A 164 -9.31 0.95 6.84
N LEU A 165 -10.01 2.05 6.53
CA LEU A 165 -10.74 2.21 5.28
C LEU A 165 -9.86 2.84 4.20
N ALA A 166 -9.15 3.91 4.58
CA ALA A 166 -8.25 4.63 3.69
C ALA A 166 -7.25 5.44 4.52
N ALA A 167 -6.08 5.69 3.95
CA ALA A 167 -5.16 6.67 4.50
C ALA A 167 -4.49 7.48 3.37
N LYS A 168 -3.91 8.61 3.74
CA LYS A 168 -3.16 9.43 2.79
C LYS A 168 -2.10 10.21 3.53
N SER A 169 -0.88 10.22 2.99
CA SER A 169 0.20 11.08 3.42
C SER A 169 0.66 11.97 2.28
N ARG A 170 1.14 13.16 2.65
CA ARG A 170 1.77 14.11 1.74
C ARG A 170 2.94 14.78 2.47
N ILE A 171 3.99 15.04 1.71
CA ILE A 171 5.14 15.82 2.20
C ILE A 171 4.71 17.28 2.30
N ALA A 172 5.16 17.97 3.34
CA ALA A 172 4.98 19.41 3.47
C ALA A 172 5.84 20.14 2.41
N HIS A 173 5.31 21.26 1.91
CA HIS A 173 5.99 22.05 0.89
C HIS A 173 7.21 22.80 1.45
#